data_AF-A0A969GP23-F1
#
_entry.id   AF-A0A969GP23-F1
#
_cell.length_a   1.000
_cell.length_b   1.000
_cell.length_c   1.000
_cell.angle_alpha   90.00
_cell.angle_beta   90.00
_cell.angle_gamma   90.00
#
_symmetry.space_group_name_H-M   'P 1'
#
loop_
_entity.id
_entity.type
_entity.pdbx_description
1 polymer ?
#
loop_
_entity_poly.entity_id
_entity_poly.type
_entity_poly.pdbx_seq_one_letter_code
_entity_poly.pdbx_strand_id
1 'polypeptide(L)' 'MEKQEGKFGFTEFAETWNGRLAMLGFAIGLITEYVTGQGILSQIGLM' A
#
# COMPACT_ATOMS: atom_id res chain seq x y z
N MET A 1 20.25 8.78 -25.23
CA MET A 1 18.90 8.39 -25.65
C MET A 1 18.04 8.37 -24.40
N GLU A 2 17.33 9.46 -24.11
CA GLU A 2 16.33 9.49 -23.04
C GLU A 2 15.16 8.61 -23.47
N LYS A 3 15.15 7.39 -22.96
CA LYS A 3 13.99 6.51 -23.09
C LYS A 3 12.90 7.09 -22.20
N GLN A 4 12.01 7.88 -22.79
CA GLN A 4 10.72 8.20 -22.20
C GLN A 4 9.91 6.89 -22.15
N GLU A 5 10.25 6.02 -21.20
CA GLU A 5 9.39 4.91 -20.83
C GLU A 5 8.14 5.54 -20.22
N GLY A 6 7.02 5.41 -20.94
CA GLY A 6 5.75 5.97 -20.50
C GLY A 6 5.53 5.62 -19.03
N LYS A 7 5.43 6.65 -18.19
CA LYS A 7 5.26 6.57 -16.72
C LYS A 7 3.97 5.84 -16.28
N PHE A 8 3.22 5.27 -17.21
CA PHE A 8 1.92 4.65 -17.02
C PHE A 8 1.90 3.27 -17.65
N GLY A 9 1.72 2.23 -16.83
CA GLY A 9 1.68 0.82 -17.22
C GLY A 9 2.27 -0.10 -16.15
N PHE A 10 2.19 -1.42 -16.37
CA PHE A 10 2.90 -2.43 -15.57
C PHE A 10 4.40 -2.38 -15.90
N THR A 11 5.09 -1.38 -15.35
CA THR A 11 6.55 -1.24 -15.45
C THR A 11 7.19 -1.72 -14.15
N GLU A 12 8.42 -2.25 -14.21
CA GLU A 12 9.14 -2.71 -13.00
C GLU A 12 9.22 -1.62 -11.92
N PHE A 13 9.32 -0.36 -12.33
CA PHE A 13 9.25 0.80 -11.43
C PHE A 13 7.89 0.86 -10.71
N ALA A 14 6.78 0.82 -11.45
CA ALA A 14 5.44 0.85 -10.86
C ALA A 14 5.17 -0.34 -9.94
N GLU A 15 5.61 -1.55 -10.32
CA GLU A 15 5.46 -2.75 -9.50
C GLU A 15 6.27 -2.67 -8.20
N THR A 16 7.52 -2.21 -8.27
CA THR A 16 8.36 -2.00 -7.07
C THR A 16 7.75 -0.96 -6.14
N TRP A 17 7.24 0.14 -6.70
CA TRP A 17 6.58 1.18 -5.93
C TRP A 17 5.27 0.68 -5.29
N ASN A 18 4.43 -0.02 -6.05
CA ASN A 18 3.19 -0.60 -5.54
C ASN A 18 3.46 -1.63 -4.43
N GLY A 19 4.49 -2.47 -4.57
CA GLY A 19 4.90 -3.43 -3.54
C GLY A 19 5.33 -2.76 -2.24
N ARG A 20 6.09 -1.65 -2.32
CA ARG A 20 6.49 -0.87 -1.13
C ARG A 20 5.30 -0.22 -0.45
N LEU A 21 4.39 0.37 -1.22
CA LEU A 21 3.17 0.98 -0.70
C LEU A 21 2.27 -0.07 -0.03
N ALA A 22 2.18 -1.28 -0.58
CA ALA A 22 1.45 -2.38 0.04
C ALA A 22 2.06 -2.82 1.38
N MET A 23 3.39 -2.96 1.47
CA MET A 23 4.07 -3.28 2.74
C MET A 23 3.86 -2.19 3.79
N LEU A 24 3.91 -0.92 3.40
CA LEU A 24 3.63 0.21 4.30
C LEU A 24 2.17 0.23 4.76
N GLY A 25 1.21 0.01 3.86
CA GLY A 25 -0.21 -0.07 4.18
C GLY A 25 -0.51 -1.19 5.18
N PHE A 26 0.14 -2.35 5.01
CA PHE A 26 0.03 -3.46 5.95
C PHE A 26 0.62 -3.12 7.33
N ALA A 27 1.81 -2.53 7.37
CA ALA A 27 2.44 -2.12 8.63
C ALA A 27 1.60 -1.07 9.38
N ILE A 28 1.10 -0.06 8.68
CA ILE A 28 0.21 0.96 9.25
C ILE A 28 -1.09 0.32 9.74
N GLY A 29 -1.66 -0.62 8.98
CA GLY A 29 -2.82 -1.39 9.39
C GLY A 29 -2.62 -2.09 10.73
N LEU A 30 -1.54 -2.86 10.87
CA LEU A 30 -1.22 -3.55 12.12
C LEU A 30 -0.98 -2.58 13.29
N ILE A 31 -0.28 -1.47 13.05
CA ILE A 31 -0.06 -0.44 14.08
C ILE A 31 -1.40 0.17 14.53
N THR A 32 -2.29 0.46 13.58
CA THR A 32 -3.58 1.09 13.87
C THR A 32 -4.50 0.10 14.62
N GLU A 33 -4.47 -1.19 14.27
CA GLU A 33 -5.14 -2.25 15.02
C GLU A 33 -4.61 -2.36 16.46
N TYR A 34 -3.28 -2.32 16.63
CA TYR A 34 -2.66 -2.34 17.96
C TYR A 34 -3.04 -1.13 18.82
N VAL A 35 -3.05 0.08 18.24
CA VAL A 35 -3.35 1.32 18.97
C VAL A 35 -4.82 1.45 19.34
N THR A 36 -5.73 1.05 18.45
CA THR A 36 -7.18 1.18 18.69
C THR A 36 -7.78 -0.03 19.41
N GLY A 37 -7.11 -1.19 19.40
CA GLY A 37 -7.64 -2.45 19.90
C GLY A 37 -8.85 -2.97 19.10
N GLN A 38 -9.18 -2.31 17.99
CA GLN A 38 -10.29 -2.65 17.11
C GLN A 38 -9.70 -3.12 15.78
N GLY A 39 -10.10 -4.32 15.34
CA GLY A 39 -9.59 -4.89 14.09
C GLY A 39 -9.77 -3.95 12.92
N ILE A 40 -8.84 -3.99 11.95
CA ILE A 40 -8.89 -3.19 10.71
C ILE A 40 -10.29 -3.17 10.06
N LEU A 41 -11.01 -4.30 10.12
CA LEU A 41 -12.35 -4.45 9.53
C LEU A 41 -13.39 -3.52 10.16
N SER A 42 -13.29 -3.24 11.46
CA SER A 42 -14.22 -2.35 12.14
C SER A 42 -13.86 -0.87 11.94
N GLN A 43 -12.58 -0.54 11.71
CA GLN A 43 -12.18 0.82 11.33
C GLN A 43 -12.65 1.20 9.92
N ILE A 44 -12.74 0.22 9.01
CA ILE A 44 -13.27 0.41 7.66
C ILE A 44 -14.82 0.32 7.65
N GLY A 45 -15.46 0.10 8.80
CA GLY A 45 -16.91 0.10 8.97
C GLY A 45 -17.61 -1.16 8.45
N LEU A 46 -16.87 -2.26 8.28
CA LEU A 46 -17.43 -3.56 7.86
C LEU A 46 -17.97 -4.39 9.04
N MET A 47 -17.69 -3.97 10.29
CA MET A 47 -18.22 -4.54 11.53
C MET A 47 -18.49 -3.46 12.57
#